data_AF-F8C7S2-F1
#
_entry.id   AF-F8C7S2-F1
#
_cell.length_a   1.000
_cell.length_b   1.000
_cell.length_c   1.000
_cell.angle_alpha   90.00
_cell.angle_beta   90.00
_cell.angle_gamma   90.00
#
_symmetry.space_group_name_H-M   'P 1'
#
loop_
_entity.id
_entity.type
_entity.pdbx_description
1 polymer ?
#
loop_
_entity_poly.entity_id
_entity_poly.type
_entity_poly.pdbx_seq_one_letter_code
_entity_poly.pdbx_strand_id
1 'polypeptide(L)'
;MTTPEFIALRAFAPMDESAESKWRVSSTGTPCATATQPDVCQSALESLAPTPGFRDACGVLCTDYFLATTRGDTVSAIASLEALKAFLGPIDTTQEAALTAFASGYDIGCGNGLNHGAVKDLGDGTFGVVGTQGMACGKGTELTRHVLRVTSTGEVVEEERTVLERGSDNCAVGRRPEGLQSPGAVACDDVLGRHFATIAHLEAASIQAFLRLREELALHGADVALQDAALVSALEEVMHTEVSARLAGRHGATPPAPQVDAAAPRSLFAVALDNAVEGCVRETFGALVARHQAMHARDGEVRASMARIAEDETRHAALSWKIDQWAQARLSGSEREVLQLAKQRAAAALREEAAAPVNPVLVSEAGLPSPEVAVALVDTLARELWA
;
A
#
# COMPACT_ATOMS: atom_id res chain seq x y z
N MET A 1 25.17 11.32 -25.48
CA MET A 1 24.94 9.88 -25.73
C MET A 1 23.69 9.75 -26.56
N THR A 2 23.61 8.82 -27.51
CA THR A 2 22.38 8.58 -28.27
C THR A 2 21.28 8.11 -27.32
N THR A 3 20.00 8.38 -27.61
CA THR A 3 18.85 8.02 -26.75
C THR A 3 18.51 6.53 -26.92
N PRO A 4 18.26 5.76 -25.85
CA PRO A 4 17.89 4.35 -25.98
C PRO A 4 16.54 4.19 -26.69
N GLU A 5 16.33 3.04 -27.33
CA GLU A 5 15.10 2.77 -28.09
C GLU A 5 13.93 2.35 -27.18
N PHE A 6 14.27 1.91 -25.97
CA PHE A 6 13.34 1.52 -24.92
C PHE A 6 13.90 1.90 -23.55
N ILE A 7 13.01 2.40 -22.69
CA ILE A 7 13.28 2.66 -21.27
C ILE A 7 12.08 2.16 -20.48
N ALA A 8 12.33 1.43 -19.40
CA ALA A 8 11.31 1.05 -18.43
C ALA A 8 11.78 1.35 -17.01
N LEU A 9 10.95 2.03 -16.24
CA LEU A 9 11.06 2.03 -14.79
C LEU A 9 10.48 0.70 -14.28
N ARG A 10 11.32 -0.07 -13.60
CA ARG A 10 10.95 -1.35 -13.00
C ARG A 10 11.13 -1.28 -11.49
N ALA A 11 10.31 -2.04 -10.81
CA ALA A 11 10.32 -2.16 -9.36
C ALA A 11 10.41 -3.64 -8.98
N PHE A 12 11.04 -3.91 -7.85
CA PHE A 12 11.19 -5.27 -7.33
C PHE A 12 11.28 -5.25 -5.80
N ALA A 13 10.96 -6.37 -5.16
CA ALA A 13 11.20 -6.51 -3.73
C ALA A 13 12.69 -6.84 -3.50
N PRO A 14 13.44 -6.11 -2.66
CA PRO A 14 14.90 -6.27 -2.49
C PRO A 14 15.37 -7.67 -2.02
N MET A 15 14.44 -8.52 -1.57
CA MET A 15 14.75 -9.87 -1.06
C MET A 15 14.41 -10.99 -2.05
N ASP A 16 14.08 -10.64 -3.30
CA ASP A 16 13.92 -11.58 -4.40
C ASP A 16 14.81 -11.17 -5.58
N GLU A 17 15.96 -11.85 -5.71
CA GLU A 17 16.95 -11.63 -6.76
C GLU A 17 16.50 -12.17 -8.14
N SER A 18 15.41 -12.94 -8.20
CA SER A 18 14.92 -13.52 -9.46
C SER A 18 14.41 -12.43 -10.41
N ALA A 19 14.48 -12.69 -11.71
CA ALA A 19 14.03 -11.72 -12.71
C ALA A 19 12.49 -11.66 -12.83
N GLU A 20 11.80 -12.68 -12.33
CA GLU A 20 10.34 -12.82 -12.30
C GLU A 20 9.67 -11.94 -11.23
N SER A 21 10.44 -11.50 -10.22
CA SER A 21 9.98 -10.65 -9.11
C SER A 21 9.78 -9.18 -9.46
N LYS A 22 10.05 -8.82 -10.72
CA LYS A 22 10.21 -7.44 -11.17
C LYS A 22 9.04 -7.04 -12.06
N TRP A 23 8.26 -6.07 -11.61
CA TRP A 23 7.17 -5.54 -12.40
C TRP A 23 7.53 -4.19 -13.01
N ARG A 24 6.90 -3.90 -14.14
CA ARG A 24 7.08 -2.65 -14.87
C ARG A 24 6.13 -1.60 -14.30
N VAL A 25 6.69 -0.50 -13.80
CA VAL A 25 5.92 0.66 -13.31
C VAL A 25 5.48 1.51 -14.49
N SER A 26 6.42 1.81 -15.40
CA SER A 26 6.18 2.60 -16.60
C SER A 26 7.22 2.28 -17.67
N SER A 27 6.90 2.53 -18.94
CA SER A 27 7.86 2.39 -20.03
C SER A 27 7.53 3.27 -21.23
N THR A 28 8.55 3.56 -22.03
CA THR A 28 8.43 4.20 -23.34
C THR A 28 9.33 3.51 -24.36
N GLY A 29 8.93 3.57 -25.63
CA GLY A 29 9.64 2.92 -26.73
C GLY A 29 9.31 1.43 -26.92
N THR A 30 10.04 0.77 -27.79
CA THR A 30 9.84 -0.64 -28.14
C THR A 30 11.08 -1.44 -27.79
N PRO A 31 10.99 -2.43 -26.88
CA PRO A 31 12.15 -3.21 -26.45
C PRO A 31 12.78 -3.94 -27.64
N CYS A 32 14.11 -3.92 -27.71
CA CYS A 32 14.91 -4.68 -28.68
C CYS A 32 14.58 -4.39 -30.16
N ALA A 33 14.01 -3.23 -30.48
CA ALA A 33 13.49 -2.92 -31.82
C ALA A 33 14.57 -2.96 -32.92
N THR A 34 15.81 -2.64 -32.58
CA THR A 34 16.97 -2.64 -33.50
C THR A 34 17.97 -3.75 -33.19
N ALA A 35 17.61 -4.72 -32.33
CA ALA A 35 18.47 -5.86 -32.00
C ALA A 35 18.71 -6.75 -33.22
N THR A 36 19.95 -7.21 -33.39
CA THR A 36 20.28 -8.22 -34.41
C THR A 36 19.73 -9.58 -34.01
N GLN A 37 19.58 -9.83 -32.69
CA GLN A 37 18.96 -11.02 -32.12
C GLN A 37 17.86 -10.63 -31.11
N PRO A 38 16.64 -10.30 -31.59
CA PRO A 38 15.55 -9.82 -30.74
C PRO A 38 15.22 -10.75 -29.57
N ASP A 39 15.19 -12.07 -29.79
CA ASP A 39 14.86 -13.04 -28.74
C ASP A 39 15.91 -13.07 -27.62
N VAL A 40 17.20 -12.92 -27.96
CA VAL A 40 18.31 -12.88 -26.99
C VAL A 40 18.26 -11.57 -26.19
N CYS A 41 18.03 -10.45 -26.87
CA CYS A 41 17.86 -9.15 -26.20
C CYS A 41 16.65 -9.14 -25.27
N GLN A 42 15.52 -9.71 -25.71
CA GLN A 42 14.29 -9.79 -24.92
C GLN A 42 14.50 -10.66 -23.67
N SER A 43 15.14 -11.82 -23.85
CA SER A 43 15.49 -12.72 -22.73
C SER A 43 16.43 -12.02 -21.72
N ALA A 44 17.44 -11.28 -22.20
CA ALA A 44 18.35 -10.53 -21.35
C ALA A 44 17.62 -9.41 -20.59
N LEU A 45 16.70 -8.70 -21.24
CA LEU A 45 15.85 -7.67 -20.65
C LEU A 45 14.90 -8.25 -19.60
N GLU A 46 14.32 -9.41 -19.84
CA GLU A 46 13.49 -10.12 -18.87
C GLU A 46 14.32 -10.59 -17.68
N SER A 47 15.57 -11.04 -17.90
CA SER A 47 16.47 -11.51 -16.85
C SER A 47 17.12 -10.41 -15.99
N LEU A 48 16.90 -9.12 -16.30
CA LEU A 48 17.65 -8.02 -15.69
C LEU A 48 17.39 -7.93 -14.19
N ALA A 49 18.43 -8.11 -13.39
CA ALA A 49 18.30 -8.22 -11.94
C ALA A 49 19.37 -7.43 -11.16
N PRO A 50 19.37 -6.08 -11.24
CA PRO A 50 20.29 -5.31 -10.40
C PRO A 50 19.84 -5.37 -8.94
N THR A 51 20.79 -5.60 -8.03
CA THR A 51 20.58 -5.49 -6.58
C THR A 51 21.81 -4.76 -5.99
N PRO A 52 21.65 -3.60 -5.32
CA PRO A 52 20.40 -2.87 -5.04
C PRO A 52 19.84 -2.09 -6.26
N GLY A 53 18.66 -1.48 -6.09
CA GLY A 53 18.11 -0.46 -7.00
C GLY A 53 18.65 0.96 -6.71
N PHE A 54 18.31 1.94 -7.56
CA PHE A 54 18.72 3.33 -7.37
C PHE A 54 17.93 4.04 -6.25
N ARG A 55 16.82 3.45 -5.84
CA ARG A 55 15.98 3.92 -4.75
C ARG A 55 15.38 2.70 -4.07
N ASP A 56 15.54 2.64 -2.75
CA ASP A 56 14.71 1.86 -1.86
C ASP A 56 13.57 2.73 -1.32
N ALA A 57 12.34 2.22 -1.40
CA ALA A 57 11.18 2.82 -0.74
C ALA A 57 10.58 1.78 0.19
N CYS A 58 10.72 2.01 1.49
CA CYS A 58 10.17 1.13 2.52
C CYS A 58 8.95 1.79 3.17
N GLY A 59 7.77 1.26 2.84
CA GLY A 59 6.53 1.47 3.60
C GLY A 59 6.12 0.16 4.26
N VAL A 60 4.89 -0.32 4.01
CA VAL A 60 4.45 -1.68 4.40
C VAL A 60 5.28 -2.78 3.71
N LEU A 61 5.84 -2.49 2.53
CA LEU A 61 6.83 -3.31 1.84
C LEU A 61 8.01 -2.43 1.43
N CYS A 62 9.21 -3.01 1.43
CA CYS A 62 10.37 -2.41 0.76
C CYS A 62 10.35 -2.77 -0.71
N THR A 63 10.46 -1.75 -1.55
CA THR A 63 10.51 -1.83 -3.02
C THR A 63 11.77 -1.11 -3.49
N ASP A 64 12.59 -1.80 -4.28
CA ASP A 64 13.72 -1.22 -5.00
C ASP A 64 13.31 -0.87 -6.44
N TYR A 65 13.91 0.20 -6.97
CA TYR A 65 13.64 0.69 -8.32
C TYR A 65 14.90 0.74 -9.18
N PHE A 66 14.78 0.40 -10.47
CA PHE A 66 15.85 0.57 -11.46
C PHE A 66 15.27 0.92 -12.84
N LEU A 67 16.08 1.53 -13.71
CA LEU A 67 15.72 1.65 -15.12
C LEU A 67 16.32 0.50 -15.92
N ALA A 68 15.50 -0.15 -16.71
CA ALA A 68 15.91 -1.08 -17.75
C ALA A 68 15.90 -0.39 -19.11
N THR A 69 16.95 -0.55 -19.90
CA THR A 69 17.05 0.07 -21.23
C THR A 69 17.51 -0.95 -22.28
N THR A 70 17.09 -0.76 -23.53
CA THR A 70 17.66 -1.48 -24.68
C THR A 70 18.17 -0.52 -25.75
N ARG A 71 19.19 -0.96 -26.47
CA ARG A 71 19.65 -0.36 -27.73
C ARG A 71 20.37 -1.43 -28.55
N GLY A 72 19.77 -1.81 -29.68
CA GLY A 72 20.34 -2.88 -30.49
C GLY A 72 20.43 -4.15 -29.64
N ASP A 73 21.59 -4.78 -29.61
CA ASP A 73 21.82 -5.97 -28.78
C ASP A 73 22.17 -5.66 -27.32
N THR A 74 22.30 -4.38 -26.96
CA THR A 74 22.68 -3.97 -25.60
C THR A 74 21.45 -3.82 -24.72
N VAL A 75 21.48 -4.50 -23.57
CA VAL A 75 20.53 -4.30 -22.46
C VAL A 75 21.29 -3.73 -21.27
N SER A 76 20.74 -2.76 -20.56
CA SER A 76 21.41 -2.13 -19.41
C SER A 76 20.47 -1.82 -18.26
N ALA A 77 20.99 -2.01 -17.05
CA ALA A 77 20.35 -1.68 -15.78
C ALA A 77 20.98 -0.42 -15.20
N ILE A 78 20.16 0.57 -14.84
CA ILE A 78 20.59 1.77 -14.14
C ILE A 78 20.00 1.68 -12.74
N ALA A 79 20.86 1.43 -11.75
CA ALA A 79 20.46 0.98 -10.43
C ALA A 79 21.20 1.68 -9.29
N SER A 80 21.83 2.83 -9.54
CA SER A 80 22.30 3.73 -8.48
C SER A 80 21.89 5.17 -8.82
N LEU A 81 21.83 6.04 -7.81
CA LEU A 81 21.52 7.46 -8.02
C LEU A 81 22.57 8.12 -8.93
N GLU A 82 23.85 7.77 -8.77
CA GLU A 82 24.93 8.27 -9.64
C GLU A 82 24.80 7.77 -11.07
N ALA A 83 24.48 6.48 -11.26
CA ALA A 83 24.26 5.91 -12.58
C ALA A 83 23.03 6.55 -13.27
N LEU A 84 21.99 6.84 -12.51
CA LEU A 84 20.81 7.55 -12.99
C LEU A 84 21.16 8.97 -13.44
N LYS A 85 21.87 9.74 -12.62
CA LYS A 85 22.31 11.10 -12.99
C LYS A 85 23.23 11.09 -14.21
N ALA A 86 24.15 10.14 -14.30
CA ALA A 86 25.02 9.99 -15.46
C ALA A 86 24.25 9.61 -16.73
N PHE A 87 23.21 8.79 -16.61
CA PHE A 87 22.34 8.39 -17.71
C PHE A 87 21.47 9.55 -18.22
N LEU A 88 20.86 10.32 -17.31
CA LEU A 88 20.06 11.49 -17.66
C LEU A 88 20.93 12.61 -18.24
N GLY A 89 22.16 12.79 -17.74
CA GLY A 89 22.99 13.93 -18.10
C GLY A 89 22.42 15.23 -17.49
N PRO A 90 22.53 16.38 -18.18
CA PRO A 90 21.86 17.59 -17.74
C PRO A 90 20.35 17.38 -17.65
N ILE A 91 19.75 17.70 -16.52
CA ILE A 91 18.29 17.65 -16.35
C ILE A 91 17.70 18.81 -17.16
N ASP A 92 16.96 18.50 -18.22
CA ASP A 92 16.39 19.50 -19.13
C ASP A 92 14.89 19.30 -19.41
N THR A 93 14.29 18.26 -18.82
CA THR A 93 12.84 18.05 -18.85
C THR A 93 12.20 17.93 -17.46
N THR A 94 10.90 18.22 -17.41
CA THR A 94 10.09 18.01 -16.20
C THR A 94 10.05 16.55 -15.75
N GLN A 95 10.11 15.59 -16.68
CA GLN A 95 10.06 14.16 -16.41
C GLN A 95 11.35 13.70 -15.71
N GLU A 96 12.50 14.19 -16.16
CA GLU A 96 13.81 13.91 -15.56
C GLU A 96 13.95 14.54 -14.18
N ALA A 97 13.42 15.76 -14.00
CA ALA A 97 13.36 16.40 -12.70
C ALA A 97 12.51 15.59 -11.70
N ALA A 98 11.32 15.16 -12.11
CA ALA A 98 10.45 14.32 -11.28
C ALA A 98 11.12 12.98 -10.94
N LEU A 99 11.78 12.34 -11.91
CA LEU A 99 12.50 11.08 -11.69
C LEU A 99 13.70 11.25 -10.76
N THR A 100 14.40 12.38 -10.85
CA THR A 100 15.55 12.70 -9.99
C THR A 100 15.11 12.96 -8.55
N ALA A 101 14.00 13.69 -8.35
CA ALA A 101 13.38 13.86 -7.04
C ALA A 101 12.89 12.53 -6.48
N PHE A 102 12.23 11.70 -7.30
CA PHE A 102 11.84 10.35 -6.93
C PHE A 102 13.02 9.51 -6.45
N ALA A 103 14.10 9.46 -7.23
CA ALA A 103 15.31 8.71 -6.88
C ALA A 103 16.05 9.27 -5.65
N SER A 104 15.75 10.51 -5.25
CA SER A 104 16.30 11.15 -4.05
C SER A 104 15.45 10.91 -2.80
N GLY A 105 14.46 10.00 -2.86
CA GLY A 105 13.69 9.55 -1.71
C GLY A 105 12.35 10.24 -1.49
N TYR A 106 11.82 10.95 -2.49
CA TYR A 106 10.51 11.62 -2.41
C TYR A 106 9.45 10.87 -3.22
N ASP A 107 8.28 10.63 -2.66
CA ASP A 107 7.16 10.07 -3.41
C ASP A 107 6.51 11.15 -4.28
N ILE A 108 6.39 10.88 -5.58
CA ILE A 108 5.77 11.80 -6.55
C ILE A 108 4.48 11.16 -7.04
N GLY A 109 3.37 11.50 -6.39
CA GLY A 109 2.06 10.94 -6.68
C GLY A 109 1.43 11.53 -7.95
N CYS A 110 0.83 10.68 -8.78
CA CYS A 110 -0.06 11.11 -9.86
C CYS A 110 -1.50 11.02 -9.36
N GLY A 111 -2.31 12.08 -9.51
CA GLY A 111 -3.76 12.04 -9.27
C GLY A 111 -4.25 12.59 -7.92
N ASN A 112 -3.44 12.58 -6.86
CA ASN A 112 -3.85 12.99 -5.50
C ASN A 112 -3.75 14.51 -5.24
N GLY A 113 -3.93 15.33 -6.27
CA GLY A 113 -3.80 16.79 -6.21
C GLY A 113 -2.36 17.31 -6.03
N LEU A 114 -2.20 18.63 -6.09
CA LEU A 114 -0.88 19.30 -6.12
C LEU A 114 -0.07 19.18 -4.82
N ASN A 115 -0.64 18.60 -3.77
CA ASN A 115 0.04 18.39 -2.50
C ASN A 115 0.88 17.11 -2.47
N HIS A 116 0.58 16.13 -3.34
CA HIS A 116 1.21 14.81 -3.34
C HIS A 116 2.11 14.58 -4.56
N GLY A 117 1.99 15.42 -5.59
CA GLY A 117 2.88 15.38 -6.75
C GLY A 117 2.59 16.50 -7.72
N ALA A 118 3.63 17.24 -8.10
CA ALA A 118 3.58 18.23 -9.17
C ALA A 118 4.99 18.46 -9.72
N VAL A 119 5.09 18.84 -10.99
CA VAL A 119 6.37 19.28 -11.56
C VAL A 119 6.15 20.43 -12.54
N LYS A 120 7.06 21.40 -12.53
CA LYS A 120 7.07 22.53 -13.47
C LYS A 120 8.48 22.99 -13.79
N ASP A 121 8.68 23.45 -15.02
CA ASP A 121 9.85 24.23 -15.41
C ASP A 121 9.73 25.64 -14.80
N LEU A 122 10.80 26.15 -14.20
CA LEU A 122 10.86 27.48 -13.60
C LEU A 122 11.38 28.56 -14.56
N GLY A 123 11.87 28.18 -15.75
CA GLY A 123 12.36 29.09 -16.78
C GLY A 123 13.75 29.67 -16.50
N ASP A 124 14.40 29.26 -15.43
CA ASP A 124 15.77 29.67 -15.03
C ASP A 124 16.80 28.53 -15.19
N GLY A 125 16.42 27.45 -15.88
CA GLY A 125 17.22 26.24 -16.00
C GLY A 125 17.09 25.29 -14.80
N THR A 126 16.10 25.52 -13.92
CA THR A 126 15.75 24.63 -12.82
C THR A 126 14.27 24.23 -12.85
N PHE A 127 13.92 23.19 -12.12
CA PHE A 127 12.57 22.63 -12.06
C PHE A 127 12.03 22.64 -10.64
N GLY A 128 10.78 23.03 -10.47
CA GLY A 128 10.06 22.89 -9.22
C GLY A 128 9.34 21.55 -9.19
N VAL A 129 9.58 20.76 -8.14
CA VAL A 129 8.91 19.47 -7.92
C VAL A 129 8.23 19.49 -6.56
N VAL A 130 7.01 18.95 -6.48
CA VAL A 130 6.35 18.65 -5.21
C VAL A 130 6.32 17.14 -5.02
N GLY A 131 6.69 16.68 -3.83
CA GLY A 131 6.63 15.28 -3.44
C GLY A 131 6.30 15.11 -1.96
N THR A 132 6.12 13.88 -1.52
CA THR A 132 5.83 13.55 -0.12
C THR A 132 6.83 12.58 0.48
N GLN A 133 6.91 12.56 1.81
CA GLN A 133 7.64 11.57 2.59
C GLN A 133 6.85 11.17 3.84
N GLY A 134 7.12 9.97 4.34
CA GLY A 134 6.53 9.45 5.57
C GLY A 134 5.09 8.97 5.40
N MET A 135 4.45 8.69 6.54
CA MET A 135 3.08 8.20 6.62
C MET A 135 2.43 8.70 7.92
N ALA A 136 1.10 8.74 7.97
CA ALA A 136 0.35 9.24 9.11
C ALA A 136 -0.43 8.13 9.86
N CYS A 137 0.22 7.01 10.19
CA CYS A 137 -0.32 6.00 11.12
C CYS A 137 0.55 5.93 12.38
N GLY A 138 -0.07 6.01 13.55
CA GLY A 138 0.60 5.93 14.84
C GLY A 138 1.15 7.27 15.35
N LYS A 139 1.15 7.44 16.68
CA LYS A 139 1.62 8.65 17.34
C LYS A 139 3.11 8.91 17.03
N GLY A 140 3.41 10.09 16.49
CA GLY A 140 4.78 10.52 16.20
C GLY A 140 5.22 10.29 14.75
N THR A 141 4.36 9.71 13.91
CA THR A 141 4.56 9.68 12.45
C THR A 141 3.95 10.93 11.80
N GLU A 142 4.44 11.30 10.62
CA GLU A 142 3.94 12.44 9.85
C GLU A 142 4.01 12.08 8.35
N LEU A 143 2.96 12.43 7.61
CA LEU A 143 3.04 12.58 6.16
C LEU A 143 3.41 14.03 5.85
N THR A 144 4.57 14.24 5.24
CA THR A 144 5.07 15.58 4.91
C THR A 144 5.11 15.82 3.41
N ARG A 145 4.71 17.02 3.00
CA ARG A 145 4.86 17.58 1.66
C ARG A 145 6.17 18.36 1.59
N HIS A 146 6.86 18.21 0.47
CA HIS A 146 8.11 18.90 0.18
C HIS A 146 7.98 19.65 -1.15
N VAL A 147 8.40 20.91 -1.15
CA VAL A 147 8.66 21.67 -2.38
C VAL A 147 10.16 21.63 -2.62
N LEU A 148 10.53 21.10 -3.78
CA LEU A 148 11.90 20.80 -4.17
C LEU A 148 12.27 21.62 -5.39
N ARG A 149 13.51 22.11 -5.43
CA ARG A 149 14.15 22.62 -6.63
C ARG A 149 15.13 21.58 -7.15
N VAL A 150 14.97 21.18 -8.40
CA VAL A 150 15.91 20.29 -9.11
C VAL A 150 16.72 21.12 -10.11
N THR A 151 18.04 21.12 -9.97
CA THR A 151 18.93 21.86 -10.87
C THR A 151 19.24 21.07 -12.13
N SER A 152 19.78 21.73 -13.15
CA SER A 152 20.27 21.07 -14.37
C SER A 152 21.40 20.06 -14.11
N THR A 153 22.06 20.08 -12.95
CA THR A 153 23.08 19.09 -12.56
C THR A 153 22.48 17.88 -11.84
N GLY A 154 21.17 17.88 -11.59
CA GLY A 154 20.48 16.84 -10.83
C GLY A 154 20.66 16.97 -9.31
N GLU A 155 21.00 18.16 -8.81
CA GLU A 155 20.93 18.47 -7.39
C GLU A 155 19.48 18.70 -6.98
N VAL A 156 19.04 18.09 -5.88
CA VAL A 156 17.68 18.24 -5.32
C VAL A 156 17.78 19.03 -4.02
N VAL A 157 17.24 20.24 -4.03
CA VAL A 157 17.26 21.15 -2.89
C VAL A 157 15.84 21.26 -2.32
N GLU A 158 15.66 20.98 -1.03
CA GLU A 158 14.40 21.24 -0.34
C GLU A 158 14.24 22.75 -0.09
N GLU A 159 13.17 23.34 -0.62
CA GLU A 159 12.82 24.75 -0.40
C GLU A 159 11.76 24.92 0.69
N GLU A 160 10.83 23.98 0.81
CA GLU A 160 9.74 24.01 1.79
C GLU A 160 9.40 22.60 2.26
N ARG A 161 9.13 22.45 3.57
CA ARG A 161 8.55 21.24 4.16
C ARG A 161 7.30 21.61 4.95
N THR A 162 6.19 20.95 4.64
CA THR A 162 4.89 21.14 5.30
C THR A 162 4.36 19.81 5.81
N VAL A 163 3.90 19.73 7.05
CA VAL A 163 3.19 18.54 7.54
C VAL A 163 1.78 18.54 6.93
N LEU A 164 1.47 17.57 6.07
CA LEU A 164 0.13 17.38 5.52
C LEU A 164 -0.77 16.72 6.55
N GLU A 165 -0.26 15.69 7.21
CA GLU A 165 -1.01 14.89 8.16
C GLU A 165 -0.11 14.38 9.29
N ARG A 166 -0.63 14.40 10.52
CA ARG A 166 0.05 13.83 11.70
C ARG A 166 -0.56 12.47 11.98
N GLY A 167 0.29 11.51 12.31
CA GLY A 167 -0.12 10.16 12.62
C GLY A 167 -1.12 10.10 13.76
N SER A 168 -2.19 9.33 13.53
CA SER A 168 -3.26 9.11 14.51
C SER A 168 -3.16 7.71 15.12
N ASP A 169 -3.64 7.55 16.34
CA ASP A 169 -3.57 6.31 17.13
C ASP A 169 -4.37 5.14 16.51
N ASN A 170 -5.11 5.36 15.41
CA ASN A 170 -5.94 4.36 14.77
C ASN A 170 -5.19 3.68 13.62
N CYS A 171 -4.41 2.65 13.94
CA CYS A 171 -3.91 1.75 12.90
C CYS A 171 -4.95 0.65 12.62
N ALA A 172 -5.30 0.53 11.33
CA ALA A 172 -6.60 0.14 10.79
C ALA A 172 -7.12 -1.29 11.11
N VAL A 173 -8.45 -1.41 11.20
CA VAL A 173 -9.26 -2.64 11.08
C VAL A 173 -9.85 -2.65 9.64
N GLY A 174 -9.91 -3.83 9.00
CA GLY A 174 -10.49 -4.02 7.66
C GLY A 174 -9.53 -3.90 6.47
N ARG A 175 -9.90 -4.52 5.33
CA ARG A 175 -9.16 -4.59 4.06
C ARG A 175 -9.26 -3.27 3.30
N ARG A 176 -8.13 -2.58 3.16
CA ARG A 176 -8.09 -1.30 2.42
C ARG A 176 -7.98 -1.53 0.92
N PRO A 177 -8.79 -0.87 0.08
CA PRO A 177 -8.61 -0.93 -1.36
C PRO A 177 -7.38 -0.12 -1.78
N GLU A 178 -6.60 -0.66 -2.72
CA GLU A 178 -5.65 0.14 -3.50
C GLU A 178 -6.37 1.34 -4.13
N GLY A 179 -5.81 2.55 -3.99
CA GLY A 179 -6.41 3.80 -4.48
C GLY A 179 -7.27 4.56 -3.47
N LEU A 180 -7.33 4.12 -2.20
CA LEU A 180 -8.00 4.89 -1.14
C LEU A 180 -7.27 6.23 -0.90
N GLN A 181 -7.99 7.34 -1.04
CA GLN A 181 -7.39 8.69 -1.04
C GLN A 181 -7.17 9.30 0.34
N SER A 182 -7.84 8.79 1.37
CA SER A 182 -7.80 9.34 2.73
C SER A 182 -7.96 8.25 3.78
N PRO A 183 -7.37 8.41 4.98
CA PRO A 183 -7.66 7.53 6.11
C PRO A 183 -8.98 7.88 6.84
N GLY A 184 -9.77 8.84 6.34
CA GLY A 184 -11.07 9.18 6.90
C GLY A 184 -11.01 10.00 8.19
N ALA A 185 -9.95 10.76 8.39
CA ALA A 185 -9.81 11.63 9.56
C ALA A 185 -10.95 12.67 9.62
N VAL A 186 -11.55 12.84 10.80
CA VAL A 186 -12.61 13.81 11.06
C VAL A 186 -12.21 14.78 12.17
N ALA A 187 -12.55 16.06 12.00
CA ALA A 187 -12.46 17.04 13.06
C ALA A 187 -13.62 16.84 14.04
N CYS A 188 -13.35 16.18 15.16
CA CYS A 188 -14.27 15.99 16.28
C CYS A 188 -13.46 16.02 17.57
N ASP A 189 -13.93 16.67 18.64
CA ASP A 189 -13.20 16.73 19.91
C ASP A 189 -13.32 15.44 20.74
N ASP A 190 -14.39 14.67 20.52
CA ASP A 190 -14.64 13.40 21.19
C ASP A 190 -13.77 12.28 20.60
N VAL A 191 -13.05 11.57 21.48
CA VAL A 191 -12.12 10.49 21.11
C VAL A 191 -12.85 9.31 20.47
N LEU A 192 -14.02 8.92 21.01
CA LEU A 192 -14.84 7.83 20.48
C LEU A 192 -15.49 8.25 19.15
N GLY A 193 -15.93 9.51 19.07
CA GLY A 193 -16.45 10.09 17.82
C GLY A 193 -15.45 10.01 16.68
N ARG A 194 -14.19 10.45 16.91
CA ARG A 194 -13.13 10.31 15.91
C ARG A 194 -12.85 8.85 15.55
N HIS A 195 -12.74 7.98 16.55
CA HIS A 195 -12.42 6.57 16.34
C HIS A 195 -13.47 5.86 15.48
N PHE A 196 -14.75 5.91 15.87
CA PHE A 196 -15.81 5.24 15.11
C PHE A 196 -16.04 5.87 13.73
N ALA A 197 -15.75 7.17 13.56
CA ALA A 197 -15.81 7.80 12.24
C ALA A 197 -14.71 7.28 11.30
N THR A 198 -13.48 7.10 11.82
CA THR A 198 -12.40 6.46 11.06
C THR A 198 -12.76 5.01 10.70
N ILE A 199 -13.28 4.23 11.65
CA ILE A 199 -13.70 2.85 11.37
C ILE A 199 -14.80 2.85 10.30
N ALA A 200 -15.86 3.64 10.45
CA ALA A 200 -16.95 3.71 9.47
C ALA A 200 -16.45 4.07 8.06
N HIS A 201 -15.45 4.94 7.95
CA HIS A 201 -14.82 5.27 6.68
C HIS A 201 -14.07 4.08 6.08
N LEU A 202 -13.31 3.35 6.90
CA LEU A 202 -12.54 2.19 6.46
C LEU A 202 -13.47 1.04 6.04
N GLU A 203 -14.51 0.71 6.81
CA GLU A 203 -15.49 -0.31 6.41
C GLU A 203 -16.17 0.06 5.08
N ALA A 204 -16.50 1.34 4.92
CA ALA A 204 -17.09 1.82 3.67
C ALA A 204 -16.13 1.65 2.47
N ALA A 205 -14.83 1.78 2.70
CA ALA A 205 -13.80 1.53 1.70
C ALA A 205 -13.64 0.02 1.43
N SER A 206 -13.74 -0.83 2.47
CA SER A 206 -13.68 -2.29 2.37
C SER A 206 -14.75 -2.85 1.45
N ILE A 207 -15.95 -2.22 1.37
CA ILE A 207 -16.98 -2.57 0.38
C ILE A 207 -16.39 -2.59 -1.04
N GLN A 208 -15.67 -1.53 -1.42
CA GLN A 208 -15.06 -1.44 -2.76
C GLN A 208 -13.93 -2.45 -2.93
N ALA A 209 -13.16 -2.70 -1.87
CA ALA A 209 -12.11 -3.71 -1.89
C ALA A 209 -12.66 -5.11 -2.20
N PHE A 210 -13.74 -5.51 -1.53
CA PHE A 210 -14.37 -6.82 -1.74
C PHE A 210 -15.11 -6.92 -3.08
N LEU A 211 -15.76 -5.85 -3.56
CA LEU A 211 -16.39 -5.83 -4.89
C LEU A 211 -15.35 -5.99 -6.01
N ARG A 212 -14.22 -5.28 -5.92
CA ARG A 212 -13.10 -5.44 -6.85
C ARG A 212 -12.49 -6.84 -6.74
N LEU A 213 -12.27 -7.33 -5.52
CA LEU A 213 -11.74 -8.68 -5.29
C LEU A 213 -12.61 -9.75 -5.94
N ARG A 214 -13.93 -9.65 -5.83
CA ARG A 214 -14.86 -10.55 -6.54
C ARG A 214 -14.65 -10.54 -8.05
N GLU A 215 -14.57 -9.35 -8.65
CA GLU A 215 -14.37 -9.21 -10.10
C GLU A 215 -13.02 -9.78 -10.55
N GLU A 216 -11.96 -9.53 -9.78
CA GLU A 216 -10.63 -10.05 -10.07
C GLU A 216 -10.55 -11.58 -9.86
N LEU A 217 -11.20 -12.12 -8.82
CA LEU A 217 -11.34 -13.57 -8.63
C LEU A 217 -12.04 -14.21 -9.83
N ALA A 218 -13.13 -13.59 -10.31
CA ALA A 218 -13.83 -14.08 -11.49
C ALA A 218 -12.95 -14.02 -12.75
N LEU A 219 -12.24 -12.91 -12.95
CA LEU A 219 -11.31 -12.71 -14.07
C LEU A 219 -10.22 -13.81 -14.12
N HIS A 220 -9.71 -14.21 -12.95
CA HIS A 220 -8.65 -15.21 -12.82
C HIS A 220 -9.16 -16.65 -12.68
N GLY A 221 -10.47 -16.88 -12.86
CA GLY A 221 -11.07 -18.22 -12.89
C GLY A 221 -11.20 -18.88 -11.52
N ALA A 222 -11.41 -18.11 -10.45
CA ALA A 222 -11.84 -18.64 -9.16
C ALA A 222 -13.21 -19.31 -9.27
N ASP A 223 -13.48 -20.28 -8.40
CA ASP A 223 -14.82 -20.88 -8.35
C ASP A 223 -15.87 -19.86 -7.89
N VAL A 224 -17.13 -20.11 -8.25
CA VAL A 224 -18.26 -19.22 -7.93
C VAL A 224 -18.44 -19.06 -6.43
N ALA A 225 -18.11 -20.08 -5.63
CA ALA A 225 -18.24 -20.01 -4.18
C ALA A 225 -17.26 -18.98 -3.55
N LEU A 226 -16.04 -18.87 -4.07
CA LEU A 226 -15.05 -17.88 -3.61
C LEU A 226 -15.42 -16.46 -4.04
N GLN A 227 -16.01 -16.31 -5.24
CA GLN A 227 -16.55 -15.04 -5.73
C GLN A 227 -17.75 -14.58 -4.90
N ASP A 228 -18.70 -15.49 -4.63
CA ASP A 228 -19.89 -15.22 -3.84
C ASP A 228 -19.52 -14.90 -2.39
N ALA A 229 -18.50 -15.55 -1.83
CA ALA A 229 -18.00 -15.22 -0.50
C ALA A 229 -17.46 -13.79 -0.44
N ALA A 230 -16.71 -13.32 -1.45
CA ALA A 230 -16.28 -11.93 -1.53
C ALA A 230 -17.47 -10.96 -1.67
N LEU A 231 -18.52 -11.32 -2.42
CA LEU A 231 -19.73 -10.51 -2.49
C LEU A 231 -20.43 -10.42 -1.13
N VAL A 232 -20.54 -11.53 -0.41
CA VAL A 232 -21.14 -11.58 0.93
C VAL A 232 -20.35 -10.70 1.89
N SER A 233 -19.00 -10.76 1.87
CA SER A 233 -18.17 -9.85 2.67
C SER A 233 -18.46 -8.38 2.36
N ALA A 234 -18.57 -7.99 1.09
CA ALA A 234 -18.93 -6.62 0.72
C ALA A 234 -20.29 -6.17 1.27
N LEU A 235 -21.26 -7.08 1.37
CA LEU A 235 -22.59 -6.79 1.95
C LEU A 235 -22.55 -6.69 3.47
N GLU A 236 -21.72 -7.50 4.13
CA GLU A 236 -21.46 -7.41 5.57
C GLU A 236 -20.82 -6.06 5.93
N GLU A 237 -19.92 -5.55 5.08
CA GLU A 237 -19.28 -4.24 5.29
C GLU A 237 -20.24 -3.05 5.23
N VAL A 238 -21.35 -3.16 4.50
CA VAL A 238 -22.41 -2.14 4.55
C VAL A 238 -22.97 -2.03 5.96
N MET A 239 -23.21 -3.18 6.62
CA MET A 239 -23.70 -3.22 7.99
C MET A 239 -22.65 -2.69 8.97
N HIS A 240 -21.37 -3.07 8.80
CA HIS A 240 -20.27 -2.56 9.63
C HIS A 240 -20.16 -1.03 9.53
N THR A 241 -20.22 -0.50 8.31
CA THR A 241 -20.24 0.94 8.02
C THR A 241 -21.38 1.64 8.75
N GLU A 242 -22.61 1.15 8.62
CA GLU A 242 -23.79 1.75 9.25
C GLU A 242 -23.72 1.74 10.78
N VAL A 243 -23.24 0.63 11.35
CA VAL A 243 -23.06 0.49 12.79
C VAL A 243 -22.01 1.46 13.31
N SER A 244 -20.84 1.51 12.69
CA SER A 244 -19.75 2.40 13.07
C SER A 244 -20.13 3.86 12.87
N ALA A 245 -20.85 4.20 11.80
CA ALA A 245 -21.35 5.56 11.56
C ALA A 245 -22.36 6.00 12.63
N ARG A 246 -23.25 5.09 13.07
CA ARG A 246 -24.18 5.37 14.18
C ARG A 246 -23.44 5.61 15.49
N LEU A 247 -22.43 4.79 15.81
CA LEU A 247 -21.59 4.98 16.99
C LEU A 247 -20.82 6.30 16.92
N ALA A 248 -20.27 6.66 15.76
CA ALA A 248 -19.64 7.96 15.53
C ALA A 248 -20.63 9.13 15.78
N GLY A 249 -21.85 9.03 15.24
CA GLY A 249 -22.90 10.03 15.39
C GLY A 249 -23.35 10.24 16.84
N ARG A 250 -23.40 9.17 17.66
CA ARG A 250 -23.66 9.26 19.11
C ARG A 250 -22.63 10.14 19.84
N HIS A 251 -21.42 10.22 19.30
CA HIS A 251 -20.30 11.00 19.82
C HIS A 251 -20.05 12.29 19.01
N GLY A 252 -21.03 12.73 18.21
CA GLY A 252 -20.99 14.01 17.50
C GLY A 252 -20.07 14.04 16.28
N ALA A 253 -19.62 12.90 15.78
CA ALA A 253 -18.84 12.80 14.55
C ALA A 253 -19.70 12.33 13.37
N THR A 254 -19.41 12.87 12.18
CA THR A 254 -19.99 12.39 10.92
C THR A 254 -18.85 11.81 10.06
N PRO A 255 -18.86 10.51 9.76
CA PRO A 255 -17.81 9.90 8.94
C PRO A 255 -17.79 10.49 7.51
N PRO A 256 -16.61 10.81 6.95
CA PRO A 256 -16.51 11.18 5.55
C PRO A 256 -16.70 9.95 4.66
N ALA A 257 -17.37 10.12 3.51
CA ALA A 257 -17.48 9.06 2.52
C ALA A 257 -16.09 8.75 1.91
N PRO A 258 -15.72 7.48 1.72
CA PRO A 258 -14.45 7.12 1.11
C PRO A 258 -14.42 7.47 -0.38
N GLN A 259 -13.25 7.88 -0.85
CA GLN A 259 -12.94 8.03 -2.26
C GLN A 259 -11.86 7.02 -2.62
N VAL A 260 -12.17 6.18 -3.59
CA VAL A 260 -11.28 5.12 -4.10
C VAL A 260 -11.12 5.36 -5.58
N ASP A 261 -9.88 5.56 -6.03
CA ASP A 261 -9.59 5.74 -7.44
C ASP A 261 -9.91 4.47 -8.24
N ALA A 262 -10.52 4.67 -9.41
CA ALA A 262 -10.77 3.57 -10.33
C ALA A 262 -9.45 3.02 -10.85
N ALA A 263 -9.22 1.73 -10.64
CA ALA A 263 -8.02 1.03 -11.09
C ALA A 263 -8.38 -0.06 -12.11
N ALA A 264 -7.45 -0.34 -13.02
CA ALA A 264 -7.59 -1.49 -13.91
C ALA A 264 -7.54 -2.81 -13.10
N PRO A 265 -8.17 -3.90 -13.59
CA PRO A 265 -8.04 -5.21 -12.97
C PRO A 265 -6.58 -5.65 -12.87
N ARG A 266 -6.18 -6.18 -11.71
CA ARG A 266 -4.80 -6.60 -11.42
C ARG A 266 -4.47 -7.98 -11.98
N SER A 267 -3.18 -8.27 -12.11
CA SER A 267 -2.71 -9.64 -12.32
C SER A 267 -3.01 -10.53 -11.10
N LEU A 268 -3.09 -11.84 -11.28
CA LEU A 268 -3.34 -12.79 -10.18
C LEU A 268 -2.31 -12.62 -9.05
N PHE A 269 -1.03 -12.45 -9.40
CA PHE A 269 0.02 -12.22 -8.42
C PHE A 269 -0.22 -10.95 -7.59
N ALA A 270 -0.57 -9.83 -8.23
CA ALA A 270 -0.86 -8.59 -7.52
C ALA A 270 -2.10 -8.70 -6.61
N VAL A 271 -3.13 -9.45 -7.03
CA VAL A 271 -4.28 -9.77 -6.15
C VAL A 271 -3.86 -10.63 -4.97
N ALA A 272 -3.02 -11.64 -5.20
CA ALA A 272 -2.54 -12.52 -4.14
C ALA A 272 -1.65 -11.77 -3.14
N LEU A 273 -0.84 -10.82 -3.61
CA LEU A 273 -0.01 -9.96 -2.77
C LEU A 273 -0.84 -9.04 -1.89
N ASP A 274 -1.84 -8.38 -2.47
CA ASP A 274 -2.82 -7.56 -1.75
C ASP A 274 -3.57 -8.39 -0.70
N ASN A 275 -4.01 -9.59 -1.08
CA ASN A 275 -4.68 -10.52 -0.18
C ASN A 275 -3.78 -11.04 0.94
N ALA A 276 -2.49 -11.26 0.68
CA ALA A 276 -1.54 -11.71 1.68
C ALA A 276 -1.36 -10.65 2.79
N VAL A 277 -1.29 -9.36 2.42
CA VAL A 277 -1.10 -8.25 3.36
C VAL A 277 -2.42 -7.84 4.01
N GLU A 278 -3.39 -7.38 3.24
CA GLU A 278 -4.62 -6.80 3.79
C GLU A 278 -5.56 -7.90 4.29
N GLY A 279 -5.64 -9.03 3.59
CA GLY A 279 -6.48 -10.17 3.99
C GLY A 279 -5.83 -11.04 5.07
N CYS A 280 -4.84 -11.84 4.71
CA CYS A 280 -4.30 -12.86 5.61
C CYS A 280 -3.69 -12.27 6.89
N VAL A 281 -3.11 -11.07 6.84
CA VAL A 281 -2.54 -10.41 8.03
C VAL A 281 -3.53 -9.45 8.68
N ARG A 282 -3.97 -8.39 7.98
CA ARG A 282 -4.74 -7.31 8.63
C ARG A 282 -6.17 -7.72 9.00
N GLU A 283 -6.92 -8.39 8.12
CA GLU A 283 -8.27 -8.90 8.46
C GLU A 283 -8.23 -9.92 9.60
N THR A 284 -7.25 -10.84 9.59
CA THR A 284 -7.10 -11.82 10.68
C THR A 284 -6.87 -11.16 12.03
N PHE A 285 -6.07 -10.09 12.08
CA PHE A 285 -5.90 -9.31 13.29
C PHE A 285 -7.15 -8.50 13.66
N GLY A 286 -7.80 -7.87 12.66
CA GLY A 286 -9.08 -7.17 12.81
C GLY A 286 -10.15 -8.02 13.48
N ALA A 287 -10.29 -9.28 13.06
CA ALA A 287 -11.20 -10.24 13.69
C ALA A 287 -10.90 -10.49 15.18
N LEU A 288 -9.63 -10.58 15.57
CA LEU A 288 -9.25 -10.72 16.99
C LEU A 288 -9.51 -9.44 17.78
N VAL A 289 -9.25 -8.27 17.19
CA VAL A 289 -9.55 -6.97 17.82
C VAL A 289 -11.06 -6.84 18.03
N ALA A 290 -11.88 -7.13 17.02
CA ALA A 290 -13.33 -7.11 17.12
C ALA A 290 -13.83 -8.07 18.20
N ARG A 291 -13.28 -9.29 18.26
CA ARG A 291 -13.60 -10.27 19.30
C ARG A 291 -13.19 -9.77 20.69
N HIS A 292 -12.04 -9.12 20.82
CA HIS A 292 -11.60 -8.53 22.07
C HIS A 292 -12.55 -7.42 22.54
N GLN A 293 -12.94 -6.51 21.64
CA GLN A 293 -13.91 -5.45 21.94
C GLN A 293 -15.26 -6.00 22.37
N ALA A 294 -15.73 -7.08 21.72
CA ALA A 294 -16.96 -7.78 22.09
C ALA A 294 -16.95 -8.38 23.51
N MET A 295 -15.77 -8.60 24.09
CA MET A 295 -15.62 -9.13 25.45
C MET A 295 -15.33 -8.04 26.48
N HIS A 296 -14.64 -6.96 26.09
CA HIS A 296 -14.03 -6.02 27.03
C HIS A 296 -14.59 -4.59 26.98
N ALA A 297 -15.34 -4.21 25.94
CA ALA A 297 -15.95 -2.88 25.87
C ALA A 297 -16.91 -2.66 27.06
N ARG A 298 -16.77 -1.55 27.77
CA ARG A 298 -17.71 -1.16 28.83
C ARG A 298 -19.05 -0.71 28.27
N ASP A 299 -19.04 0.05 27.17
CA ASP A 299 -20.26 0.46 26.49
C ASP A 299 -21.00 -0.79 25.97
N GLY A 300 -22.24 -0.96 26.42
CA GLY A 300 -23.04 -2.14 26.10
C GLY A 300 -23.46 -2.24 24.64
N GLU A 301 -23.66 -1.10 23.96
CA GLU A 301 -23.98 -1.08 22.53
C GLU A 301 -22.74 -1.40 21.68
N VAL A 302 -21.58 -0.88 22.05
CA VAL A 302 -20.31 -1.23 21.38
C VAL A 302 -20.05 -2.72 21.54
N ARG A 303 -20.15 -3.25 22.75
CA ARG A 303 -19.93 -4.68 23.02
C ARG A 303 -20.86 -5.58 22.21
N ALA A 304 -22.15 -5.25 22.12
CA ALA A 304 -23.14 -6.00 21.35
C ALA A 304 -22.90 -5.89 19.83
N SER A 305 -22.50 -4.71 19.35
CA SER A 305 -22.18 -4.46 17.95
C SER A 305 -20.95 -5.25 17.52
N MET A 306 -19.87 -5.15 18.29
CA MET A 306 -18.62 -5.85 18.01
C MET A 306 -18.75 -7.37 18.11
N ALA A 307 -19.68 -7.90 18.90
CA ALA A 307 -19.96 -9.35 18.93
C ALA A 307 -20.44 -9.88 17.58
N ARG A 308 -21.25 -9.09 16.86
CA ARG A 308 -21.74 -9.43 15.52
C ARG A 308 -20.64 -9.24 14.48
N ILE A 309 -20.00 -8.06 14.49
CA ILE A 309 -18.88 -7.74 13.60
C ILE A 309 -17.79 -8.81 13.71
N ALA A 310 -17.41 -9.23 14.92
CA ALA A 310 -16.39 -10.26 15.12
C ALA A 310 -16.71 -11.61 14.44
N GLU A 311 -17.98 -12.00 14.32
CA GLU A 311 -18.37 -13.21 13.60
C GLU A 311 -18.17 -13.05 12.09
N ASP A 312 -18.47 -11.86 11.57
CA ASP A 312 -18.37 -11.48 10.16
C ASP A 312 -16.88 -11.36 9.77
N GLU A 313 -16.10 -10.59 10.52
CA GLU A 313 -14.64 -10.45 10.38
C GLU A 313 -13.90 -11.79 10.44
N THR A 314 -14.36 -12.73 11.29
CA THR A 314 -13.78 -14.09 11.33
C THR A 314 -14.01 -14.82 10.00
N ARG A 315 -15.15 -14.60 9.34
CA ARG A 315 -15.43 -15.17 8.01
C ARG A 315 -14.61 -14.47 6.92
N HIS A 316 -14.35 -13.17 7.04
CA HIS A 316 -13.53 -12.41 6.09
C HIS A 316 -12.06 -12.83 6.17
N ALA A 317 -11.52 -13.00 7.37
CA ALA A 317 -10.22 -13.60 7.59
C ALA A 317 -10.15 -15.01 6.99
N ALA A 318 -11.14 -15.87 7.26
CA ALA A 318 -11.19 -17.21 6.69
C ALA A 318 -11.30 -17.21 5.16
N LEU A 319 -12.01 -16.26 4.55
CA LEU A 319 -12.05 -16.06 3.10
C LEU A 319 -10.66 -15.69 2.57
N SER A 320 -9.96 -14.76 3.21
CA SER A 320 -8.62 -14.34 2.82
C SER A 320 -7.65 -15.52 2.76
N TRP A 321 -7.70 -16.42 3.74
CA TRP A 321 -6.89 -17.65 3.75
C TRP A 321 -7.28 -18.66 2.66
N LYS A 322 -8.57 -18.77 2.32
CA LYS A 322 -9.01 -19.59 1.19
C LYS A 322 -8.51 -19.03 -0.15
N ILE A 323 -8.53 -17.71 -0.31
CA ILE A 323 -7.99 -17.03 -1.49
C ILE A 323 -6.49 -17.25 -1.59
N ASP A 324 -5.74 -17.14 -0.48
CA ASP A 324 -4.29 -17.41 -0.44
C ASP A 324 -4.00 -18.85 -0.90
N GLN A 325 -4.68 -19.85 -0.32
CA GLN A 325 -4.52 -21.25 -0.72
C GLN A 325 -4.85 -21.48 -2.21
N TRP A 326 -5.93 -20.87 -2.70
CA TRP A 326 -6.34 -20.97 -4.10
C TRP A 326 -5.31 -20.33 -5.05
N ALA A 327 -4.78 -19.17 -4.69
CA ALA A 327 -3.76 -18.46 -5.47
C ALA A 327 -2.43 -19.21 -5.46
N GLN A 328 -1.99 -19.73 -4.31
CA GLN A 328 -0.73 -20.46 -4.20
C GLN A 328 -0.63 -21.64 -5.16
N ALA A 329 -1.72 -22.36 -5.43
CA ALA A 329 -1.73 -23.46 -6.40
C ALA A 329 -1.44 -23.03 -7.85
N ARG A 330 -1.52 -21.73 -8.16
CA ARG A 330 -1.44 -21.13 -9.50
C ARG A 330 -0.21 -20.25 -9.70
N LEU A 331 0.51 -19.94 -8.63
CA LEU A 331 1.71 -19.10 -8.63
C LEU A 331 2.98 -19.95 -8.73
N SER A 332 4.05 -19.36 -9.27
CA SER A 332 5.39 -19.94 -9.32
C SER A 332 6.00 -20.09 -7.92
N GLY A 333 7.14 -20.77 -7.81
CA GLY A 333 7.88 -20.86 -6.55
C GLY A 333 8.35 -19.50 -6.03
N SER A 334 8.93 -18.68 -6.91
CA SER A 334 9.39 -17.32 -6.62
C SER A 334 8.24 -16.42 -6.14
N GLU A 335 7.10 -16.43 -6.83
CA GLU A 335 5.91 -15.67 -6.42
C GLU A 335 5.42 -16.07 -5.02
N ARG A 336 5.40 -17.37 -4.69
CA ARG A 336 5.00 -17.86 -3.35
C ARG A 336 5.95 -17.39 -2.25
N GLU A 337 7.26 -17.38 -2.53
CA GLU A 337 8.26 -16.86 -1.61
C GLU A 337 8.05 -15.36 -1.33
N VAL A 338 7.72 -14.57 -2.37
CA VAL A 338 7.37 -13.15 -2.20
C VAL A 338 6.12 -12.98 -1.35
N LEU A 339 5.08 -13.80 -1.54
CA LEU A 339 3.88 -13.73 -0.71
C LEU A 339 4.16 -14.06 0.76
N GLN A 340 4.97 -15.10 1.02
CA GLN A 340 5.34 -15.45 2.39
C GLN A 340 6.09 -14.31 3.07
N LEU A 341 7.04 -13.71 2.35
CA LEU A 341 7.77 -12.57 2.87
C LEU A 341 6.88 -11.35 3.10
N ALA A 342 5.92 -11.09 2.20
CA ALA A 342 4.98 -10.00 2.36
C ALA A 342 4.14 -10.17 3.65
N LYS A 343 3.70 -11.39 3.96
CA LYS A 343 3.01 -11.69 5.23
C LYS A 343 3.91 -11.44 6.44
N GLN A 344 5.17 -11.88 6.40
CA GLN A 344 6.12 -11.67 7.51
C GLN A 344 6.40 -10.18 7.76
N ARG A 345 6.59 -9.39 6.69
CA ARG A 345 6.79 -7.93 6.79
C ARG A 345 5.54 -7.22 7.29
N ALA A 346 4.38 -7.58 6.77
CA ALA A 346 3.11 -7.02 7.23
C ALA A 346 2.86 -7.36 8.71
N ALA A 347 3.20 -8.58 9.15
CA ALA A 347 3.12 -8.97 10.55
C ALA A 347 4.06 -8.16 11.44
N ALA A 348 5.30 -7.91 11.01
CA ALA A 348 6.26 -7.08 11.74
C ALA A 348 5.78 -5.62 11.85
N ALA A 349 5.33 -5.03 10.74
CA ALA A 349 4.76 -3.69 10.72
C ALA A 349 3.52 -3.60 11.64
N LEU A 350 2.61 -4.58 11.53
CA LEU A 350 1.44 -4.67 12.39
C LEU A 350 1.79 -4.78 13.87
N ARG A 351 2.88 -5.48 14.21
CA ARG A 351 3.37 -5.57 15.59
C ARG A 351 3.85 -4.23 16.13
N GLU A 352 4.56 -3.45 15.30
CA GLU A 352 4.98 -2.09 15.64
C GLU A 352 3.77 -1.17 15.82
N GLU A 353 2.78 -1.26 14.91
CA GLU A 353 1.50 -0.55 15.01
C GLU A 353 0.76 -0.93 16.30
N ALA A 354 0.67 -2.22 16.63
CA ALA A 354 0.00 -2.72 17.83
C ALA A 354 0.68 -2.30 19.14
N ALA A 355 1.98 -2.00 19.11
CA ALA A 355 2.72 -1.50 20.27
C ALA A 355 2.50 0.00 20.53
N ALA A 356 1.85 0.72 19.60
CA ALA A 356 1.61 2.14 19.75
C ALA A 356 0.66 2.43 20.94
N PRO A 357 0.88 3.52 21.71
CA PRO A 357 -0.01 3.89 22.80
C PRO A 357 -1.45 4.14 22.32
N VAL A 358 -2.42 3.49 22.98
CA VAL A 358 -3.85 3.68 22.71
C VAL A 358 -4.46 4.60 23.77
N ASN A 359 -5.39 5.47 23.37
CA ASN A 359 -6.09 6.33 24.31
C ASN A 359 -6.87 5.49 25.35
N PRO A 360 -6.70 5.74 26.68
CA PRO A 360 -7.37 4.97 27.72
C PRO A 360 -8.90 4.91 27.60
N VAL A 361 -9.53 5.94 27.03
CA VAL A 361 -10.99 5.96 26.78
C VAL A 361 -11.39 4.93 25.74
N LEU A 362 -10.58 4.70 24.70
CA LEU A 362 -10.87 3.68 23.70
C LEU A 362 -10.67 2.27 24.25
N VAL A 363 -9.67 2.08 25.12
CA VAL A 363 -9.48 0.81 25.83
C VAL A 363 -10.67 0.51 26.75
N SER A 364 -11.15 1.50 27.51
CA SER A 364 -12.23 1.28 28.47
C SER A 364 -13.61 1.22 27.82
N GLU A 365 -13.97 2.20 26.99
CA GLU A 365 -15.32 2.34 26.46
C GLU A 365 -15.52 1.53 25.18
N ALA A 366 -14.56 1.59 24.25
CA ALA A 366 -14.63 0.84 22.99
C ALA A 366 -14.04 -0.57 23.07
N GLY A 367 -13.39 -0.93 24.18
CA GLY A 367 -12.83 -2.26 24.41
C GLY A 367 -11.60 -2.58 23.56
N LEU A 368 -10.90 -1.57 23.03
CA LEU A 368 -9.66 -1.82 22.27
C LEU A 368 -8.65 -2.54 23.17
N PRO A 369 -7.86 -3.49 22.63
CA PRO A 369 -6.77 -4.08 23.38
C PRO A 369 -5.77 -3.00 23.80
N SER A 370 -5.22 -3.12 25.01
CA SER A 370 -4.04 -2.34 25.38
C SER A 370 -2.86 -2.72 24.47
N PRO A 371 -1.82 -1.89 24.33
CA PRO A 371 -0.68 -2.21 23.48
C PRO A 371 -0.04 -3.56 23.83
N GLU A 372 0.03 -3.90 25.12
CA GLU A 372 0.57 -5.18 25.58
C GLU A 372 -0.28 -6.38 25.11
N VAL A 373 -1.61 -6.23 25.15
CA VAL A 373 -2.55 -7.24 24.67
C VAL A 373 -2.51 -7.33 23.14
N ALA A 374 -2.52 -6.19 22.45
CA ALA A 374 -2.49 -6.12 21.00
C ALA A 374 -1.22 -6.79 20.44
N VAL A 375 -0.05 -6.49 21.01
CA VAL A 375 1.21 -7.15 20.66
C VAL A 375 1.15 -8.66 20.91
N ALA A 376 0.57 -9.10 22.04
CA ALA A 376 0.44 -10.53 22.33
C ALA A 376 -0.48 -11.27 21.33
N LEU A 377 -1.52 -10.60 20.83
CA LEU A 377 -2.38 -11.11 19.76
C LEU A 377 -1.58 -11.28 18.45
N VAL A 378 -0.84 -10.24 18.04
CA VAL A 378 0.01 -10.29 16.83
C VAL A 378 1.08 -11.37 16.95
N ASP A 379 1.78 -11.47 18.09
CA ASP A 379 2.82 -12.48 18.34
C ASP A 379 2.26 -13.92 18.34
N THR A 380 0.99 -14.09 18.68
CA THR A 380 0.31 -15.39 18.57
C THR A 380 -0.05 -15.71 17.13
N LEU A 381 -0.65 -14.76 16.40
CA LEU A 381 -0.96 -14.94 14.98
C LEU A 381 0.30 -15.20 14.14
N ALA A 382 1.39 -14.48 14.41
CA ALA A 382 2.66 -14.65 13.72
C ALA A 382 3.24 -16.06 13.87
N ARG A 383 3.09 -16.67 15.05
CA ARG A 383 3.55 -18.05 15.31
C ARG A 383 2.64 -19.10 14.71
N GLU A 384 1.32 -18.90 14.76
CA GLU A 384 0.34 -19.92 14.40
C GLU A 384 -0.01 -19.90 12.90
N LEU A 385 0.03 -18.72 12.25
CA LEU A 385 -0.51 -18.54 10.90
C LEU A 385 0.46 -17.91 9.89
N TRP A 386 1.40 -17.06 10.32
CA TRP A 386 2.27 -16.31 9.40
C TRP A 386 3.75 -16.77 9.37
N ALA A 387 4.07 -17.84 10.10
CA ALA A 387 5.42 -18.41 10.17
C ALA A 387 5.84 -19.03 8.83
#